data_AF-A0A1V3MZT6-F1
#
_entry.id   AF-A0A1V3MZT6-F1
#
_cell.length_a   1.000
_cell.length_b   1.000
_cell.length_c   1.000
_cell.angle_alpha   90.00
_cell.angle_beta   90.00
_cell.angle_gamma   90.00
#
_symmetry.space_group_name_H-M   'P 1'
#
loop_
_entity.id
_entity.type
_entity.pdbx_description
1 polymer ?
#
loop_
_entity_poly.entity_id
_entity_poly.type
_entity_poly.pdbx_seq_one_letter_code
_entity_poly.pdbx_strand_id
1 'polypeptide(L)'
;MDSLSLKDLIELIIAVVALIISIIALYYTVTTFHLKRGQFLRYTFSRTSTVESQDCYISNITIENLKDKSSVIFQIYLQIGHNILMELDNFEGNPLVLDPYSIYSKSYDPIIYYDCGVREVKLNSILESNKLRDRMRIVLATSEGKVYPKSNRKLWSATSQFFDNFYLAIIRPIRLNYKGKSYGSNVKYLVDLEFRNGENYVVPIMNTKTQLYNFKDLNIGDCLNMNTKEVRNFFNEQRKKKVLDWKKIIVIDFESEIKKSKELLHGDQEKIVPLSFFQYFILGRIYTLLDKFKENRQNRKLLRKNRKVRGN
;
A
#
# COMPACT_ATOMS: atom_id res chain seq x y z
N MET A 1 -71.28 -9.46 8.89
CA MET A 1 -69.82 -9.41 9.04
C MET A 1 -69.33 -10.75 8.52
N ASP A 2 -69.11 -10.82 7.21
CA ASP A 2 -68.77 -12.08 6.56
C ASP A 2 -67.37 -12.49 7.00
N SER A 3 -67.30 -13.65 7.65
CA SER A 3 -66.03 -14.26 8.04
C SER A 3 -65.20 -14.49 6.79
N LEU A 4 -64.04 -13.84 6.68
CA LEU A 4 -63.07 -14.10 5.62
C LEU A 4 -62.86 -15.62 5.52
N SER A 5 -63.11 -16.19 4.35
CA SER A 5 -62.86 -17.59 4.10
C SER A 5 -61.35 -17.85 4.22
N LEU A 6 -60.97 -18.97 4.85
CA LEU A 6 -59.57 -19.37 4.99
C LEU A 6 -58.87 -19.47 3.63
N LYS A 7 -59.62 -19.75 2.55
CA LYS A 7 -59.10 -19.79 1.18
C LYS A 7 -58.68 -18.41 0.69
N ASP A 8 -59.51 -17.39 0.94
CA ASP A 8 -59.26 -16.00 0.52
C ASP A 8 -58.00 -15.45 1.21
N LEU A 9 -57.80 -15.85 2.47
CA LEU A 9 -56.60 -15.49 3.24
C LEU A 9 -55.33 -16.17 2.69
N ILE A 10 -55.42 -17.44 2.29
CA ILE A 10 -54.32 -18.16 1.64
C ILE A 10 -53.99 -17.55 0.27
N GLU A 11 -55.01 -17.26 -0.54
CA GLU A 11 -54.83 -16.61 -1.86
C GLU A 11 -54.19 -15.22 -1.72
N LEU A 12 -54.62 -14.43 -0.74
CA LEU A 12 -54.01 -13.14 -0.43
C LEU A 12 -52.53 -13.29 -0.03
N ILE A 13 -52.20 -14.26 0.84
CA ILE A 13 -50.81 -14.52 1.23
C ILE A 13 -49.96 -14.92 0.01
N ILE A 14 -50.49 -15.80 -0.86
CA ILE A 14 -49.80 -16.20 -2.09
C ILE A 14 -49.57 -14.99 -3.00
N ALA A 15 -50.57 -14.12 -3.18
CA ALA A 15 -50.46 -12.92 -3.98
C ALA A 15 -49.41 -11.94 -3.43
N VAL A 16 -49.38 -11.74 -2.10
CA VAL A 16 -48.39 -10.88 -1.43
C VAL A 16 -46.98 -11.45 -1.58
N VAL A 17 -46.79 -12.76 -1.40
CA VAL A 17 -45.49 -13.42 -1.60
C VAL A 17 -45.04 -13.30 -3.05
N ALA A 18 -45.93 -13.52 -4.02
CA ALA A 18 -45.63 -13.37 -5.44
C ALA A 18 -45.24 -11.93 -5.81
N LEU A 19 -45.91 -10.94 -5.22
CA LEU A 19 -45.59 -9.52 -5.40
C LEU A 19 -44.21 -9.17 -4.82
N ILE A 20 -43.88 -9.67 -3.62
CA ILE A 20 -42.55 -9.48 -3.01
C ILE A 20 -41.46 -10.08 -3.90
N ILE A 21 -41.64 -11.31 -4.39
CA ILE A 21 -40.68 -11.97 -5.28
C ILE A 21 -40.51 -11.17 -6.57
N SER A 22 -41.60 -10.66 -7.15
CA SER A 22 -41.57 -9.85 -8.38
C SER A 22 -40.82 -8.53 -8.18
N ILE A 23 -41.02 -7.85 -7.04
CA ILE A 23 -40.29 -6.61 -6.71
C ILE A 23 -38.79 -6.89 -6.56
N ILE A 24 -38.43 -7.98 -5.87
CA ILE A 24 -37.03 -8.39 -5.71
C ILE A 24 -36.40 -8.70 -7.07
N ALA A 25 -37.09 -9.47 -7.93
CA ALA A 25 -36.62 -9.79 -9.27
C ALA A 25 -36.42 -8.54 -10.14
N LEU A 26 -37.35 -7.58 -10.08
CA LEU A 26 -37.24 -6.31 -10.79
C LEU A 26 -36.05 -5.50 -10.29
N TYR A 27 -35.84 -5.42 -8.97
CA TYR A 27 -34.69 -4.76 -8.37
C TYR A 27 -33.36 -5.34 -8.88
N TYR A 28 -33.23 -6.68 -8.89
CA TYR A 28 -32.03 -7.35 -9.43
C TYR A 28 -31.86 -7.11 -10.94
N THR A 29 -32.95 -7.10 -11.70
CA THR A 29 -32.90 -6.87 -13.16
C THR A 29 -32.42 -5.45 -13.46
N VAL A 30 -32.97 -4.44 -12.77
CA VAL A 30 -32.59 -3.03 -12.94
C VAL A 30 -31.15 -2.78 -12.54
N THR A 31 -30.71 -3.33 -11.40
CA THR A 31 -29.32 -3.21 -10.94
C THR A 31 -28.34 -3.87 -11.90
N THR A 32 -28.63 -5.09 -12.37
CA THR A 32 -27.81 -5.80 -13.38
C THR A 32 -27.74 -5.02 -14.69
N PHE A 33 -28.86 -4.46 -15.15
CA PHE A 33 -28.87 -3.61 -16.33
C PHE A 33 -27.97 -2.38 -16.16
N HIS A 34 -28.03 -1.72 -15.00
CA HIS A 34 -27.13 -0.61 -14.70
C HIS A 34 -25.66 -1.02 -14.63
N LEU A 35 -25.33 -2.24 -14.21
CA LEU A 35 -23.96 -2.76 -14.20
C LEU A 35 -23.41 -3.07 -15.60
N LYS A 36 -24.28 -3.39 -16.56
CA LYS A 36 -23.89 -3.68 -17.96
C LYS A 36 -23.93 -2.44 -18.85
N ARG A 37 -24.67 -1.39 -18.48
CA ARG A 37 -24.82 -0.17 -19.26
C ARG A 37 -23.66 0.83 -19.02
N GLY A 38 -23.05 1.28 -20.12
CA GLY A 38 -22.02 2.33 -20.14
C GLY A 38 -20.75 1.97 -19.37
N GLN A 39 -19.73 2.83 -19.41
CA GLN A 39 -18.50 2.62 -18.66
C GLN A 39 -18.54 3.33 -17.31
N PHE A 40 -18.03 2.66 -16.27
CA PHE A 40 -17.78 3.29 -14.98
C PHE A 40 -16.44 2.83 -14.46
N LEU A 41 -15.44 3.66 -14.77
CA LEU A 41 -14.05 3.43 -14.40
C LEU A 41 -13.67 4.38 -13.28
N ARG A 42 -12.78 3.92 -12.42
CA ARG A 42 -12.21 4.67 -11.31
C ARG A 42 -10.69 4.74 -11.46
N TYR A 43 -10.08 5.85 -11.05
CA TYR A 43 -8.63 6.01 -11.16
C TYR A 43 -7.99 6.61 -9.91
N THR A 44 -6.72 6.23 -9.71
CA THR A 44 -5.78 6.84 -8.77
C THR A 44 -4.44 7.00 -9.49
N PHE A 45 -3.73 8.09 -9.24
CA PHE A 45 -2.35 8.24 -9.68
C PHE A 45 -1.51 8.90 -8.59
N SER A 46 -0.20 8.64 -8.61
CA SER A 46 0.78 9.30 -7.74
C SER A 46 1.84 10.00 -8.58
N ARG A 47 2.34 11.11 -8.05
CA ARG A 47 3.47 11.86 -8.61
C ARG A 47 4.66 11.63 -7.71
N THR A 48 5.86 11.59 -8.28
CA THR A 48 7.10 11.51 -7.52
C THR A 48 8.19 12.36 -8.16
N SER A 49 9.22 12.64 -7.38
CA SER A 49 10.53 13.05 -7.87
C SER A 49 11.56 12.09 -7.25
N THR A 50 12.60 11.77 -8.00
CA THR A 50 13.70 10.89 -7.56
C THR A 50 15.03 11.58 -7.83
N VAL A 51 16.12 11.06 -7.29
CA VAL A 51 17.46 11.59 -7.57
C VAL A 51 17.89 11.29 -9.02
N GLU A 52 17.28 10.28 -9.64
CA GLU A 52 17.58 9.82 -10.99
C GLU A 52 16.91 10.67 -12.08
N SER A 53 15.82 11.37 -11.77
CA SER A 53 15.12 12.25 -12.69
C SER A 53 15.19 13.70 -12.22
N GLN A 54 15.55 14.60 -13.14
CA GLN A 54 15.49 16.05 -12.86
C GLN A 54 14.05 16.56 -12.76
N ASP A 55 13.11 15.85 -13.40
CA ASP A 55 11.72 16.24 -13.48
C ASP A 55 10.81 15.36 -12.61
N CYS A 56 9.72 15.98 -12.13
CA CYS A 56 8.63 15.28 -11.48
C CYS A 56 7.85 14.47 -12.50
N TYR A 57 7.44 13.26 -12.15
CA TYR A 57 6.71 12.36 -13.05
C TYR A 57 5.63 11.55 -12.35
N ILE A 58 4.76 10.92 -13.15
CA ILE A 58 3.74 10.02 -12.64
C ILE A 58 4.39 8.69 -12.31
N SER A 59 4.47 8.33 -11.03
CA SER A 59 5.12 7.10 -10.61
C SER A 59 4.22 5.88 -10.71
N ASN A 60 2.92 6.05 -10.48
CA ASN A 60 1.98 4.94 -10.54
C ASN A 60 0.64 5.42 -11.06
N ILE A 61 -0.04 4.52 -11.78
CA ILE A 61 -1.45 4.63 -12.10
C ILE A 61 -2.18 3.35 -11.70
N THR A 62 -3.38 3.50 -11.16
CA THR A 62 -4.31 2.41 -10.93
C THR A 62 -5.65 2.78 -11.55
N ILE A 63 -6.17 1.91 -12.40
CA ILE A 63 -7.49 2.02 -13.03
C ILE A 63 -8.29 0.80 -12.63
N GLU A 64 -9.51 1.03 -12.19
CA GLU A 64 -10.41 -0.02 -11.73
C GLU A 64 -11.70 0.02 -12.54
N ASN A 65 -12.14 -1.15 -12.97
CA ASN A 65 -13.43 -1.33 -13.61
C ASN A 65 -14.49 -1.62 -12.54
N LEU A 66 -15.60 -0.86 -12.53
CA LEU A 66 -16.70 -1.08 -11.59
C LEU A 66 -17.96 -1.60 -12.31
N LYS A 67 -17.82 -2.06 -13.55
CA LYS A 67 -18.90 -2.59 -14.38
C LYS A 67 -18.76 -4.09 -14.58
N ASP A 68 -19.91 -4.71 -14.83
CA ASP A 68 -20.05 -6.11 -15.22
C ASP A 68 -19.87 -6.25 -16.75
N LYS A 69 -18.82 -5.64 -17.29
CA LYS A 69 -18.37 -5.78 -18.69
C LYS A 69 -16.91 -5.38 -18.82
N SER A 70 -16.19 -6.02 -19.74
CA SER A 70 -14.81 -5.63 -20.03
C SER A 70 -14.76 -4.26 -20.71
N SER A 71 -13.71 -3.49 -20.43
CA SER A 71 -13.41 -2.22 -21.10
C SER A 71 -12.09 -2.34 -21.85
N VAL A 72 -12.10 -2.00 -23.13
CA VAL A 72 -10.89 -2.02 -23.98
C VAL A 72 -10.29 -0.62 -23.97
N ILE A 73 -9.03 -0.50 -23.53
CA ILE A 73 -8.28 0.75 -23.40
C ILE A 73 -7.13 0.73 -24.41
N PHE A 74 -7.07 1.76 -25.27
CA PHE A 74 -6.01 1.93 -26.26
C PHE A 74 -4.91 2.85 -25.75
N GLN A 75 -5.25 3.95 -25.09
CA GLN A 75 -4.29 4.93 -24.59
C GLN A 75 -4.73 5.51 -23.26
N ILE A 76 -3.75 5.87 -22.45
CA ILE A 76 -3.94 6.52 -21.15
C ILE A 76 -3.22 7.86 -21.19
N TYR A 77 -3.97 8.92 -20.91
CA TYR A 77 -3.45 10.28 -20.80
C TYR A 77 -3.71 10.85 -19.42
N LEU A 78 -2.80 11.69 -18.95
CA LEU A 78 -3.05 12.67 -17.91
C LEU A 78 -3.40 14.01 -18.56
N GLN A 79 -4.66 14.44 -18.42
CA GLN A 79 -5.04 15.79 -18.78
C GLN A 79 -4.68 16.76 -17.64
N ILE A 80 -3.94 17.81 -17.97
CA ILE A 80 -3.61 18.89 -17.05
C ILE A 80 -4.30 20.17 -17.51
N GLY A 81 -5.21 20.69 -16.67
CA GLY A 81 -6.05 21.80 -17.07
C GLY A 81 -7.01 21.39 -18.19
N HIS A 82 -7.14 22.23 -19.21
CA HIS A 82 -8.06 21.98 -20.33
C HIS A 82 -7.36 21.57 -21.62
N ASN A 83 -6.08 21.94 -21.78
CA ASN A 83 -5.39 21.95 -23.07
C ASN A 83 -4.14 21.05 -23.12
N ILE A 84 -3.67 20.52 -21.99
CA ILE A 84 -2.47 19.67 -21.96
C ILE A 84 -2.91 18.23 -21.75
N LEU A 85 -2.52 17.36 -22.68
CA LEU A 85 -2.61 15.90 -22.54
C LEU A 85 -1.19 15.35 -22.54
N MET A 86 -0.81 14.73 -21.43
CA MET A 86 0.44 14.01 -21.29
C MET A 86 0.14 12.53 -21.45
N GLU A 87 0.82 11.87 -22.39
CA GLU A 87 0.70 10.43 -22.56
C GLU A 87 1.37 9.70 -21.39
N LEU A 88 0.71 8.67 -20.88
CA LEU A 88 1.25 7.78 -19.85
C LEU A 88 1.51 6.39 -20.41
N ASP A 89 0.54 5.86 -21.16
CA ASP A 89 0.63 4.56 -21.82
C ASP A 89 -0.02 4.63 -23.20
N ASN A 90 0.64 4.01 -24.17
CA ASN A 90 0.10 3.73 -25.49
C ASN A 90 0.08 2.21 -25.73
N PHE A 91 -1.12 1.67 -25.94
CA PHE A 91 -1.40 0.27 -26.25
C PHE A 91 -1.87 0.07 -27.69
N GLU A 92 -1.57 1.02 -28.59
CA GLU A 92 -1.79 0.83 -30.01
C GLU A 92 -1.14 -0.48 -30.49
N GLY A 93 -1.93 -1.33 -31.14
CA GLY A 93 -1.51 -2.66 -31.59
C GLY A 93 -1.76 -3.80 -30.59
N ASN A 94 -1.76 -3.54 -29.28
CA ASN A 94 -2.08 -4.55 -28.25
C ASN A 94 -2.91 -3.93 -27.11
N PRO A 95 -4.22 -3.71 -27.33
CA PRO A 95 -5.05 -2.95 -26.41
C PRO A 95 -5.20 -3.64 -25.06
N LEU A 96 -5.23 -2.84 -24.00
CA LEU A 96 -5.47 -3.33 -22.64
C LEU A 96 -6.95 -3.70 -22.49
N VAL A 97 -7.22 -4.99 -22.30
CA VAL A 97 -8.56 -5.48 -21.94
C VAL A 97 -8.67 -5.52 -20.42
N LEU A 98 -9.46 -4.60 -19.87
CA LEU A 98 -9.74 -4.54 -18.44
C LEU A 98 -11.03 -5.31 -18.15
N ASP A 99 -10.89 -6.50 -17.57
CA ASP A 99 -12.00 -7.40 -17.22
C ASP A 99 -13.02 -6.78 -16.26
N PRO A 100 -14.24 -7.34 -16.16
CA PRO A 100 -15.24 -6.89 -15.21
C PRO A 100 -14.69 -6.92 -13.78
N TYR A 101 -14.92 -5.85 -13.01
CA TYR A 101 -14.45 -5.74 -11.62
C TYR A 101 -12.93 -5.90 -11.41
N SER A 102 -12.13 -5.81 -12.47
CA SER A 102 -10.69 -5.97 -12.40
C SER A 102 -9.96 -4.63 -12.21
N ILE A 103 -8.67 -4.74 -11.86
CA ILE A 103 -7.80 -3.62 -11.58
C ILE A 103 -6.57 -3.72 -12.48
N TYR A 104 -6.28 -2.64 -13.20
CA TYR A 104 -5.01 -2.43 -13.86
C TYR A 104 -4.15 -1.50 -13.00
N SER A 105 -2.94 -1.92 -12.66
CA SER A 105 -1.98 -1.10 -11.93
C SER A 105 -0.63 -1.18 -12.61
N LYS A 106 -0.03 -0.02 -12.88
CA LYS A 106 1.31 0.09 -13.45
C LYS A 106 2.14 1.08 -12.67
N SER A 107 3.39 0.68 -12.40
CA SER A 107 4.45 1.52 -11.88
C SER A 107 5.33 1.96 -13.03
N TYR A 108 5.69 3.24 -13.06
CA TYR A 108 6.58 3.83 -14.06
C TYR A 108 7.92 4.14 -13.43
N ASP A 109 8.97 3.87 -14.20
CA ASP A 109 10.33 4.23 -13.86
C ASP A 109 10.60 5.72 -14.11
N PRO A 110 11.71 6.26 -13.57
CA PRO A 110 12.09 7.65 -13.80
C PRO A 110 12.19 7.99 -15.29
N ILE A 111 11.71 9.18 -15.64
CA ILE A 111 11.79 9.72 -17.00
C ILE A 111 13.13 10.45 -17.22
N ILE A 112 13.52 10.60 -18.48
CA ILE A 112 14.68 11.43 -18.84
C ILE A 112 14.23 12.88 -19.04
N TYR A 113 13.22 13.10 -19.89
CA TYR A 113 12.59 14.40 -20.14
C TYR A 113 11.19 14.21 -20.74
N TYR A 114 10.39 15.29 -20.77
CA TYR A 114 9.14 15.32 -21.55
C TYR A 114 9.36 16.01 -22.88
N ASP A 115 8.77 15.47 -23.94
CA ASP A 115 8.77 16.07 -25.26
C ASP A 115 7.39 16.58 -25.67
N CYS A 116 7.39 17.53 -26.59
CA CYS A 116 6.22 17.94 -27.33
C CYS A 116 6.64 18.09 -28.80
N GLY A 117 6.66 16.96 -29.50
CA GLY A 117 7.11 16.84 -30.89
C GLY A 117 8.63 16.94 -31.02
N VAL A 118 9.17 18.17 -31.06
CA VAL A 118 10.61 18.41 -31.30
C VAL A 118 11.26 19.24 -30.18
N ARG A 119 10.50 19.60 -29.15
CA ARG A 119 10.98 20.44 -28.04
C ARG A 119 10.85 19.72 -26.71
N GLU A 120 11.89 19.84 -25.90
CA GLU A 120 11.86 19.46 -24.49
C GLU A 120 10.93 20.44 -23.73
N VAL A 121 10.11 19.90 -22.84
CA VAL A 121 9.14 20.67 -22.04
C VAL A 121 9.35 20.39 -20.56
N LYS A 122 9.57 21.44 -19.76
CA LYS A 122 9.68 21.31 -18.31
C LYS A 122 8.31 21.38 -17.65
N LEU A 123 7.92 20.30 -16.96
CA LEU A 123 6.60 20.18 -16.35
C LEU A 123 6.58 20.29 -14.82
N ASN A 124 7.73 20.46 -14.17
CA ASN A 124 7.82 20.51 -12.70
C ASN A 124 6.92 21.58 -12.08
N SER A 125 6.94 22.79 -12.64
CA SER A 125 6.11 23.90 -12.15
C SER A 125 4.61 23.59 -12.21
N ILE A 126 4.19 22.72 -13.15
CA ILE A 126 2.81 22.30 -13.35
C ILE A 126 2.48 21.14 -12.42
N LEU A 127 3.28 20.07 -12.45
CA LEU A 127 3.09 18.83 -11.71
C LEU A 127 3.25 19.00 -10.20
N GLU A 128 4.13 19.89 -9.73
CA GLU A 128 4.31 20.16 -8.30
C GLU A 128 3.25 21.12 -7.74
N SER A 129 2.57 21.88 -8.61
CA SER A 129 1.62 22.87 -8.14
C SER A 129 0.38 22.23 -7.49
N ASN A 130 0.15 22.57 -6.22
CA ASN A 130 -1.08 22.17 -5.53
C ASN A 130 -2.33 22.83 -6.13
N LYS A 131 -2.19 24.01 -6.74
CA LYS A 131 -3.31 24.72 -7.40
C LYS A 131 -3.84 23.97 -8.62
N LEU A 132 -2.98 23.32 -9.40
CA LEU A 132 -3.40 22.58 -10.60
C LEU A 132 -3.72 21.11 -10.30
N ARG A 133 -3.37 20.60 -9.10
CA ARG A 133 -3.67 19.23 -8.69
C ARG A 133 -5.14 18.85 -8.91
N ASP A 134 -6.07 19.75 -8.58
CA ASP A 134 -7.50 19.49 -8.74
C ASP A 134 -7.96 19.46 -10.21
N ARG A 135 -7.17 20.07 -11.10
CA ARG A 135 -7.39 20.14 -12.54
C ARG A 135 -6.66 19.06 -13.32
N MET A 136 -6.04 18.11 -12.63
CA MET A 136 -5.40 16.94 -13.22
C MET A 136 -6.36 15.76 -13.21
N ARG A 137 -6.59 15.15 -14.38
CA ARG A 137 -7.48 14.00 -14.53
C ARG A 137 -6.96 13.00 -15.54
N ILE A 138 -7.21 11.73 -15.28
CA ILE A 138 -6.94 10.68 -16.26
C ILE A 138 -8.01 10.74 -17.36
N VAL A 139 -7.56 10.51 -18.57
CA VAL A 139 -8.36 10.42 -19.79
C VAL A 139 -7.99 9.12 -20.47
N LEU A 140 -9.00 8.32 -20.81
CA LEU A 140 -8.81 7.05 -21.48
C LEU A 140 -9.37 7.13 -22.89
N ALA A 141 -8.59 6.66 -23.86
CA ALA A 141 -9.10 6.32 -25.18
C ALA A 141 -9.57 4.86 -25.12
N THR A 142 -10.87 4.63 -25.29
CA THR A 142 -11.48 3.30 -25.21
C THR A 142 -12.22 2.94 -26.49
N SER A 143 -12.69 1.71 -26.61
CA SER A 143 -13.58 1.29 -27.71
C SER A 143 -14.89 2.07 -27.81
N GLU A 144 -15.35 2.67 -26.71
CA GLU A 144 -16.54 3.55 -26.68
C GLU A 144 -16.17 5.03 -26.85
N GLY A 145 -14.91 5.33 -27.18
CA GLY A 145 -14.37 6.66 -27.36
C GLY A 145 -13.66 7.20 -26.11
N LYS A 146 -13.64 8.53 -25.98
CA LYS A 146 -12.93 9.26 -24.93
C LYS A 146 -13.71 9.23 -23.62
N VAL A 147 -13.10 8.68 -22.57
CA VAL A 147 -13.73 8.55 -21.25
C VAL A 147 -12.92 9.25 -20.18
N TYR A 148 -13.64 9.83 -19.21
CA TYR A 148 -13.07 10.48 -18.02
C TYR A 148 -13.45 9.65 -16.78
N PRO A 149 -12.56 8.75 -16.32
CA PRO A 149 -12.81 7.96 -15.13
C PRO A 149 -13.03 8.84 -13.89
N LYS A 150 -13.75 8.35 -12.88
CA LYS A 150 -13.92 9.08 -11.62
C LYS A 150 -12.66 8.96 -10.76
N SER A 151 -12.22 10.07 -10.21
CA SER A 151 -11.06 10.09 -9.30
C SER A 151 -11.40 9.44 -7.96
N ASN A 152 -10.57 8.50 -7.51
CA ASN A 152 -10.70 7.87 -6.19
C ASN A 152 -9.92 8.63 -5.11
N ARG A 153 -10.24 9.91 -4.92
CA ARG A 153 -9.48 10.78 -4.00
C ARG A 153 -9.64 10.40 -2.52
N LYS A 154 -10.63 9.56 -2.19
CA LYS A 154 -10.98 9.16 -0.82
C LYS A 154 -10.61 7.71 -0.52
N LEU A 155 -9.42 7.28 -0.94
CA LEU A 155 -8.85 6.08 -0.35
C LEU A 155 -8.66 6.36 1.14
N TRP A 156 -9.29 5.52 1.97
CA TRP A 156 -9.05 5.60 3.40
C TRP A 156 -7.59 5.29 3.66
N SER A 157 -6.92 6.14 4.43
CA SER A 157 -5.57 5.86 4.91
C SER A 157 -5.46 6.24 6.37
N ALA A 158 -4.88 5.35 7.17
CA ALA A 158 -4.64 5.61 8.59
C ALA A 158 -3.82 6.89 8.79
N THR A 159 -2.86 7.17 7.90
CA THR A 159 -2.06 8.40 7.93
C THR A 159 -2.89 9.66 7.68
N SER A 160 -3.81 9.66 6.72
CA SER A 160 -4.73 10.80 6.56
C SER A 160 -5.63 10.95 7.79
N GLN A 161 -6.13 9.84 8.34
CA GLN A 161 -7.00 9.86 9.50
C GLN A 161 -6.28 10.37 10.76
N PHE A 162 -4.98 10.09 10.91
CA PHE A 162 -4.15 10.65 11.96
C PHE A 162 -4.18 12.17 11.95
N PHE A 163 -4.07 12.79 10.77
CA PHE A 163 -4.15 14.25 10.68
C PHE A 163 -5.54 14.81 10.98
N ASP A 164 -6.59 14.00 10.91
CA ASP A 164 -7.93 14.40 11.34
C ASP A 164 -8.16 14.18 12.83
N ASN A 165 -7.39 13.29 13.46
CA ASN A 165 -7.42 13.00 14.89
C ASN A 165 -6.06 12.51 15.41
N PHE A 166 -5.30 13.38 16.08
CA PHE A 166 -3.97 13.07 16.63
C PHE A 166 -3.96 12.02 17.75
N TYR A 167 -5.13 11.62 18.25
CA TYR A 167 -5.25 10.52 19.21
C TYR A 167 -5.23 9.14 18.54
N LEU A 168 -5.22 9.08 17.20
CA LEU A 168 -4.98 7.84 16.47
C LEU A 168 -3.49 7.49 16.55
N ALA A 169 -3.15 6.28 16.98
CA ALA A 169 -1.77 5.77 16.88
C ALA A 169 -1.64 4.83 15.68
N ILE A 170 -0.66 5.07 14.80
CA ILE A 170 -0.35 4.18 13.68
C ILE A 170 0.85 3.32 14.07
N ILE A 171 0.59 2.09 14.50
CA ILE A 171 1.63 1.14 14.88
C ILE A 171 2.05 0.35 13.63
N ARG A 172 3.35 0.32 13.33
CA ARG A 172 3.92 -0.44 12.21
C ARG A 172 4.85 -1.51 12.73
N PRO A 173 4.65 -2.80 12.37
CA PRO A 173 5.62 -3.83 12.70
C PRO A 173 6.88 -3.63 11.87
N ILE A 174 8.02 -3.41 12.54
CA ILE A 174 9.34 -3.39 11.89
C ILE A 174 9.80 -4.84 11.76
N ARG A 175 10.18 -5.24 10.54
CA ARG A 175 10.65 -6.60 10.23
C ARG A 175 12.02 -6.51 9.58
N LEU A 176 12.96 -7.29 10.10
CA LEU A 176 14.26 -7.49 9.47
C LEU A 176 14.19 -8.75 8.61
N ASN A 177 14.45 -8.57 7.31
CA ASN A 177 14.33 -9.61 6.30
C ASN A 177 15.70 -10.14 5.90
N TYR A 178 15.82 -11.46 5.81
CA TYR A 178 17.00 -12.12 5.25
C TYR A 178 16.55 -13.25 4.33
N LYS A 179 17.05 -13.28 3.09
CA LYS A 179 16.66 -14.23 2.02
C LYS A 179 15.14 -14.47 1.90
N GLY A 180 14.34 -13.41 1.92
CA GLY A 180 12.90 -13.49 1.74
C GLY A 180 12.09 -13.93 2.96
N LYS A 181 12.73 -14.18 4.12
CA LYS A 181 12.05 -14.50 5.39
C LYS A 181 12.32 -13.41 6.44
N SER A 182 11.31 -13.08 7.24
CA SER A 182 11.45 -12.17 8.38
C SER A 182 11.79 -12.94 9.66
N TYR A 183 12.69 -12.37 10.47
CA TYR A 183 13.10 -12.96 11.74
C TYR A 183 12.77 -12.03 12.92
N GLY A 184 12.45 -12.64 14.07
CA GLY A 184 12.00 -11.93 15.26
C GLY A 184 13.14 -11.41 16.13
N SER A 185 12.81 -10.54 17.10
CA SER A 185 13.77 -9.91 18.01
C SER A 185 14.49 -10.88 18.94
N ASN A 186 13.99 -12.11 19.10
CA ASN A 186 14.62 -13.14 19.91
C ASN A 186 15.77 -13.86 19.18
N VAL A 187 16.04 -13.55 17.91
CA VAL A 187 17.14 -14.16 17.16
C VAL A 187 18.45 -13.43 17.46
N LYS A 188 19.46 -14.18 17.91
CA LYS A 188 20.82 -13.72 18.13
C LYS A 188 21.68 -13.79 16.87
N TYR A 189 21.70 -14.97 16.24
CA TYR A 189 22.48 -15.23 15.03
C TYR A 189 21.61 -15.81 13.92
N LEU A 190 21.94 -15.52 12.66
CA LEU A 190 21.47 -16.30 11.53
C LEU A 190 22.65 -17.06 10.94
N VAL A 191 22.51 -18.38 10.83
CA VAL A 191 23.53 -19.24 10.21
C VAL A 191 22.98 -19.73 8.88
N ASP A 192 23.54 -19.22 7.80
CA ASP A 192 23.20 -19.58 6.43
C ASP A 192 24.19 -20.64 5.92
N LEU A 193 23.64 -21.83 5.65
CA LEU A 193 24.35 -23.02 5.21
C LEU A 193 23.98 -23.33 3.76
N GLU A 194 24.97 -23.30 2.87
CA GLU A 194 24.84 -23.76 1.49
C GLU A 194 25.40 -25.19 1.41
N PHE A 195 24.57 -26.17 1.11
CA PHE A 195 24.95 -27.57 0.98
C PHE A 195 25.50 -27.89 -0.42
N ARG A 196 26.24 -29.00 -0.56
CA ARG A 196 26.85 -29.39 -1.84
C ARG A 196 25.82 -29.77 -2.91
N ASN A 197 24.62 -30.19 -2.50
CA ASN A 197 23.47 -30.46 -3.36
C ASN A 197 22.80 -29.18 -3.90
N GLY A 198 23.27 -27.99 -3.51
CA GLY A 198 22.70 -26.70 -3.93
C GLY A 198 21.58 -26.19 -3.02
N GLU A 199 21.18 -26.95 -2.00
CA GLU A 199 20.17 -26.51 -1.03
C GLU A 199 20.75 -25.47 -0.07
N ASN A 200 19.95 -24.45 0.25
CA ASN A 200 20.30 -23.40 1.20
C ASN A 200 19.38 -23.46 2.41
N TYR A 201 19.95 -23.57 3.61
CA TYR A 201 19.22 -23.56 4.87
C TYR A 201 19.70 -22.42 5.77
N VAL A 202 18.77 -21.57 6.18
CA VAL A 202 19.03 -20.54 7.18
C VAL A 202 18.51 -21.02 8.54
N VAL A 203 19.44 -21.28 9.44
CA VAL A 203 19.18 -21.70 10.81
C VAL A 203 19.26 -20.47 11.72
N PRO A 204 18.13 -19.96 12.25
CA PRO A 204 18.20 -18.92 13.28
C PRO A 204 18.79 -19.50 14.56
N ILE A 205 19.49 -18.72 15.36
CA ILE A 205 19.88 -19.06 16.73
C ILE A 205 19.22 -18.03 17.62
N MET A 206 18.31 -18.47 18.49
CA MET A 206 17.51 -17.66 19.40
C MET A 206 18.34 -17.30 20.63
N ASN A 207 17.95 -16.28 21.39
CA ASN A 207 18.53 -15.91 22.69
C ASN A 207 18.07 -16.83 23.83
N THR A 208 17.05 -17.67 23.58
CA THR A 208 16.50 -18.61 24.56
C THR A 208 16.85 -20.04 24.21
N LYS A 209 17.15 -20.88 25.22
CA LYS A 209 17.46 -22.31 25.07
C LYS A 209 16.30 -23.17 24.56
N THR A 210 15.12 -22.60 24.36
CA THR A 210 13.87 -23.26 23.96
C THR A 210 13.83 -23.64 22.47
N GLN A 211 14.93 -24.16 21.93
CA GLN A 211 14.99 -24.53 20.52
C GLN A 211 14.77 -26.03 20.33
N LEU A 212 13.73 -26.36 19.57
CA LEU A 212 13.51 -27.67 18.96
C LEU A 212 14.05 -27.59 17.53
N TYR A 213 15.35 -27.82 17.32
CA TYR A 213 15.87 -28.00 15.96
C TYR A 213 15.76 -29.45 15.52
N ASN A 214 15.41 -29.64 14.25
CA ASN A 214 15.35 -30.95 13.59
C ASN A 214 16.75 -31.57 13.34
N PHE A 215 17.83 -30.92 13.78
CA PHE A 215 19.16 -31.52 13.77
C PHE A 215 19.32 -32.34 15.04
N LYS A 216 18.94 -33.63 14.97
CA LYS A 216 18.97 -34.57 16.11
C LYS A 216 20.31 -34.62 16.85
N ASP A 217 21.42 -34.24 16.19
CA ASP A 217 22.78 -34.36 16.72
C ASP A 217 23.50 -33.03 16.98
N LEU A 218 22.83 -31.87 16.83
CA LEU A 218 23.45 -30.56 17.03
C LEU A 218 22.86 -29.83 18.24
N ASN A 219 23.66 -29.74 19.32
CA ASN A 219 23.33 -28.92 20.47
C ASN A 219 23.66 -27.44 20.19
N ILE A 220 22.77 -26.76 19.46
CA ILE A 220 22.93 -25.35 19.06
C ILE A 220 22.85 -24.39 20.28
N GLY A 221 22.35 -24.86 21.42
CA GLY A 221 22.27 -24.07 22.66
C GLY A 221 23.61 -23.56 23.19
N ASP A 222 24.72 -24.21 22.82
CA ASP A 222 26.06 -23.79 23.24
C ASP A 222 26.53 -22.51 22.51
N CYS A 223 25.94 -22.22 21.34
CA CYS A 223 26.25 -21.02 20.55
C CYS A 223 25.75 -19.71 21.17
N LEU A 224 24.94 -19.78 22.24
CA LEU A 224 24.34 -18.62 22.90
C LEU A 224 25.37 -17.64 23.46
N ASN A 225 26.46 -18.16 24.04
CA ASN A 225 27.48 -17.33 24.70
C ASN A 225 28.68 -17.03 23.79
N MET A 226 28.65 -17.55 22.56
CA MET A 226 29.76 -17.47 21.61
C MET A 226 29.69 -16.18 20.79
N ASN A 227 30.84 -15.68 20.33
CA ASN A 227 30.92 -14.61 19.34
C ASN A 227 30.72 -15.15 17.91
N THR A 228 30.46 -14.29 16.92
CA THR A 228 30.24 -14.68 15.51
C THR A 228 31.32 -15.61 14.94
N LYS A 229 32.59 -15.34 15.26
CA LYS A 229 33.73 -16.19 14.85
C LYS A 229 33.71 -17.55 15.54
N GLU A 230 33.34 -17.60 16.81
CA GLU A 230 33.25 -18.84 17.59
C GLU A 230 32.07 -19.69 17.15
N VAL A 231 30.91 -19.09 16.85
CA VAL A 231 29.78 -19.78 16.23
C VAL A 231 30.21 -20.37 14.89
N ARG A 232 30.92 -19.61 14.06
CA ARG A 232 31.45 -20.12 12.79
C ARG A 232 32.39 -21.32 13.00
N ASN A 233 33.25 -21.23 14.01
CA ASN A 233 34.18 -22.32 14.36
C ASN A 233 33.44 -23.55 14.88
N PHE A 234 32.41 -23.38 15.73
CA PHE A 234 31.56 -24.45 16.22
C PHE A 234 30.96 -25.25 15.06
N PHE A 235 30.32 -24.57 14.10
CA PHE A 235 29.81 -25.25 12.93
C PHE A 235 30.95 -25.93 12.14
N ASN A 236 32.07 -25.25 11.87
CA ASN A 236 33.20 -25.87 11.15
C ASN A 236 33.76 -27.12 11.86
N GLU A 237 33.74 -27.20 13.18
CA GLU A 237 34.10 -28.40 13.93
C GLU A 237 33.08 -29.53 13.77
N GLN A 238 31.78 -29.19 13.74
CA GLN A 238 30.72 -30.17 13.48
C GLN A 238 30.82 -30.75 12.05
N ARG A 239 31.28 -29.94 11.09
CA ARG A 239 31.64 -30.43 9.75
C ARG A 239 32.80 -31.42 9.78
N LYS A 240 33.85 -31.14 10.56
CA LYS A 240 35.00 -32.07 10.71
C LYS A 240 34.58 -33.40 11.33
N LYS A 241 33.61 -33.36 12.26
CA LYS A 241 33.00 -34.54 12.87
C LYS A 241 32.04 -35.30 11.92
N LYS A 242 31.88 -34.85 10.67
CA LYS A 242 30.99 -35.44 9.63
C LYS A 242 29.50 -35.52 10.02
N VAL A 243 29.05 -34.70 10.97
CA VAL A 243 27.63 -34.66 11.37
C VAL A 243 26.77 -34.10 10.23
N LEU A 244 27.29 -33.15 9.47
CA LEU A 244 26.67 -32.54 8.27
C LEU A 244 27.76 -32.03 7.31
N ASP A 245 27.51 -32.02 5.99
CA ASP A 245 28.46 -31.54 4.97
C ASP A 245 27.90 -30.36 4.17
N TRP A 246 28.45 -29.16 4.39
CA TRP A 246 28.09 -27.95 3.65
C TRP A 246 29.28 -27.38 2.87
N LYS A 247 28.97 -26.66 1.79
CA LYS A 247 29.92 -25.95 0.91
C LYS A 247 30.34 -24.61 1.49
N LYS A 248 29.39 -23.82 1.99
CA LYS A 248 29.63 -22.47 2.52
C LYS A 248 28.81 -22.21 3.77
N ILE A 249 29.41 -21.48 4.71
CA ILE A 249 28.76 -21.00 5.93
C ILE A 249 28.94 -19.50 6.08
N ILE A 250 27.83 -18.81 6.29
CA ILE A 250 27.76 -17.39 6.65
C ILE A 250 27.05 -17.28 8.00
N VAL A 251 27.68 -16.60 8.96
CA VAL A 251 27.10 -16.31 10.26
C VAL A 251 26.87 -14.81 10.35
N ILE A 252 25.64 -14.42 10.65
CA ILE A 252 25.22 -13.03 10.76
C ILE A 252 24.86 -12.74 12.21
N ASP A 253 25.42 -11.65 12.74
CA ASP A 253 25.05 -11.10 14.04
C ASP A 253 23.74 -10.32 13.92
N PHE A 254 22.64 -11.05 14.06
CA PHE A 254 21.31 -10.50 13.90
C PHE A 254 20.92 -9.60 15.08
N GLU A 255 21.46 -9.87 16.28
CA GLU A 255 21.27 -9.02 17.46
C GLU A 255 21.83 -7.62 17.21
N SER A 256 23.01 -7.52 16.58
CA SER A 256 23.61 -6.25 16.22
C SER A 256 22.78 -5.47 15.18
N GLU A 257 22.17 -6.16 14.21
CA GLU A 257 21.27 -5.56 13.23
C GLU A 257 19.99 -5.03 13.89
N ILE A 258 19.44 -5.76 14.85
CA ILE A 258 18.30 -5.31 15.66
C ILE A 258 18.68 -4.04 16.44
N LYS A 259 19.87 -4.00 17.07
CA LYS A 259 20.34 -2.80 17.81
C LYS A 259 20.45 -1.59 16.89
N LYS A 260 21.10 -1.72 15.73
CA LYS A 260 21.19 -0.66 14.71
C LYS A 260 19.81 -0.17 14.27
N SER A 261 18.87 -1.09 14.06
CA SER A 261 17.50 -0.72 13.68
C SER A 261 16.76 0.08 14.77
N LYS A 262 17.07 -0.19 16.05
CA LYS A 262 16.49 0.53 17.19
C LYS A 262 17.17 1.88 17.43
N GLU A 263 18.46 2.02 17.12
CA GLU A 263 19.18 3.29 17.24
C GLU A 263 18.61 4.39 16.33
N LEU A 264 17.95 3.99 15.23
CA LEU A 264 17.22 4.92 14.36
C LEU A 264 15.94 5.48 14.99
N LEU A 265 15.47 4.91 16.11
CA LEU A 265 14.29 5.39 16.82
C LEU A 265 14.72 6.50 17.78
N HIS A 266 14.15 7.69 17.61
CA HIS A 266 14.29 8.77 18.56
C HIS A 266 13.17 8.70 19.60
N GLY A 267 13.51 8.50 20.87
CA GLY A 267 12.58 8.54 21.99
C GLY A 267 12.52 7.26 22.81
N ASP A 268 11.85 7.36 23.96
CA ASP A 268 11.67 6.25 24.89
C ASP A 268 10.57 5.29 24.44
N GLN A 269 10.61 4.06 24.97
CA GLN A 269 9.53 3.09 24.76
C GLN A 269 8.27 3.53 25.50
N GLU A 270 7.24 3.91 24.76
CA GLU A 270 5.95 4.28 25.33
C GLU A 270 5.02 3.08 25.41
N LYS A 271 4.31 2.96 26.55
CA LYS A 271 3.21 2.01 26.69
C LYS A 271 1.94 2.60 26.07
N ILE A 272 1.45 1.97 25.01
CA ILE A 272 0.21 2.37 24.35
C ILE A 272 -0.97 1.74 25.08
N VAL A 273 -1.97 2.55 25.44
CA VAL A 273 -3.22 2.12 26.08
C VAL A 273 -4.39 2.44 25.14
N PRO A 274 -5.36 1.53 24.96
CA PRO A 274 -6.54 1.81 24.16
C PRO A 274 -7.36 2.95 24.76
N LEU A 275 -7.78 3.89 23.92
CA LEU A 275 -8.59 5.03 24.32
C LEU A 275 -10.07 4.68 24.33
N SER A 276 -10.83 5.31 25.24
CA SER A 276 -12.29 5.19 25.27
C SER A 276 -12.96 5.94 24.12
N PHE A 277 -14.22 5.62 23.83
CA PHE A 277 -15.01 6.30 22.78
C PHE A 277 -15.00 7.83 22.96
N PHE A 278 -15.23 8.31 24.19
CA PHE A 278 -15.24 9.73 24.51
C PHE A 278 -13.86 10.37 24.27
N GLN A 279 -12.78 9.72 24.72
CA GLN A 279 -11.42 10.21 24.53
C GLN A 279 -11.08 10.34 23.04
N TYR A 280 -11.42 9.34 22.23
CA TYR A 280 -11.10 9.36 20.81
C TYR A 280 -11.97 10.33 20.00
N PHE A 281 -13.30 10.22 20.10
CA PHE A 281 -14.20 10.97 19.22
C PHE A 281 -14.39 12.43 19.62
N ILE A 282 -14.26 12.76 20.91
CA ILE A 282 -14.50 14.11 21.43
C ILE A 282 -13.18 14.79 21.76
N LEU A 283 -12.43 14.29 22.74
CA LEU A 283 -11.19 14.95 23.19
C LEU A 283 -10.15 15.00 22.08
N GLY A 284 -9.94 13.90 21.36
CA GLY A 284 -8.98 13.83 20.25
C GLY A 284 -9.27 14.84 19.14
N ARG A 285 -10.55 15.02 18.76
CA ARG A 285 -10.95 16.02 17.76
C ARG A 285 -10.73 17.45 18.24
N ILE A 286 -11.10 17.76 19.49
CA ILE A 286 -10.91 19.09 20.07
C ILE A 286 -9.40 19.41 20.13
N TYR A 287 -8.59 18.49 20.64
CA TYR A 287 -7.15 18.64 20.73
C TYR A 287 -6.51 18.88 19.36
N THR A 288 -6.89 18.07 18.36
CA THR A 288 -6.39 18.20 16.99
C THR A 288 -6.73 19.57 16.38
N LEU A 289 -7.92 20.11 16.64
CA LEU A 289 -8.30 21.44 16.17
C LEU A 289 -7.46 22.55 16.83
N LEU A 290 -7.22 22.46 18.14
CA LEU A 290 -6.40 23.42 18.87
C LEU A 290 -4.95 23.42 18.37
N ASP A 291 -4.36 22.25 18.16
CA ASP A 291 -3.00 22.13 17.65
C ASP A 291 -2.88 22.63 16.21
N LYS A 292 -3.81 22.27 15.31
CA LYS A 292 -3.86 22.82 13.95
C LYS A 292 -3.95 24.35 13.97
N PHE A 293 -4.71 24.93 14.91
CA PHE A 293 -4.80 26.38 15.04
C PHE A 293 -3.46 27.01 15.47
N LYS A 294 -2.78 26.38 16.44
CA LYS A 294 -1.45 26.81 16.93
C LYS A 294 -0.40 26.73 15.82
N GLU A 295 -0.33 25.61 15.10
CA GLU A 295 0.60 25.42 13.97
C GLU A 295 0.33 26.42 12.85
N ASN A 296 -0.92 26.64 12.46
CA ASN A 296 -1.28 27.62 11.44
C ASN A 296 -0.83 29.04 11.82
N ARG A 297 -0.93 29.39 13.11
CA ARG A 297 -0.45 30.68 13.60
C ARG A 297 1.08 30.78 13.51
N GLN A 298 1.81 29.73 13.86
CA GLN A 298 3.27 29.67 13.74
C GLN A 298 3.73 29.72 12.28
N ASN A 299 3.12 28.93 11.40
CA ASN A 299 3.39 28.92 9.96
C ASN A 299 3.15 30.28 9.32
N ARG A 300 2.07 30.98 9.68
CA ARG A 300 1.82 32.36 9.22
C ARG A 300 2.91 33.33 9.68
N LYS A 301 3.44 33.19 10.90
CA LYS A 301 4.56 34.02 11.39
C LYS A 301 5.84 33.75 10.60
N LEU A 302 6.17 32.48 10.35
CA LEU A 302 7.34 32.09 9.56
C LEU A 302 7.25 32.57 8.11
N LEU A 303 6.09 32.42 7.46
CA LEU A 303 5.86 32.92 6.10
C LEU A 303 6.02 34.44 6.00
N ARG A 304 5.55 35.20 7.00
CA ARG A 304 5.77 36.65 7.07
C ARG A 304 7.26 37.00 7.23
N LYS A 305 8.00 36.26 8.06
CA LYS A 305 9.46 36.44 8.21
C LYS A 305 10.20 36.16 6.90
N ASN A 306 9.89 35.04 6.25
CA ASN A 306 10.55 34.65 5.00
C ASN A 306 10.24 35.60 3.84
N ARG A 307 9.03 36.19 3.80
CA ARG A 307 8.70 37.25 2.83
C ARG A 307 9.50 38.54 3.06
N LYS A 308 9.74 38.93 4.32
CA LYS A 308 10.60 40.08 4.64
C LYS A 308 12.05 39.85 4.24
N VAL A 309 12.56 38.63 4.38
CA VAL A 309 13.94 38.28 4.00
C VAL A 309 14.14 38.22 2.48
N ARG A 310 13.12 37.84 1.70
CA ARG A 310 13.18 37.80 0.23
C ARG A 310 12.84 39.12 -0.45
N GLY A 311 12.36 40.11 0.29
CA GLY A 311 12.01 41.44 -0.21
C GLY A 311 13.08 42.51 0.02
N ASN A 312 14.22 42.12 0.60
CA ASN A 312 15.47 42.87 0.66
C ASN A 312 16.47 42.18 -0.27
#